data_AF-A0A9E0Q9W6-F1
#
_entry.id   AF-A0A9E0Q9W6-F1
#
_cell.length_a   1.000
_cell.length_b   1.000
_cell.length_c   1.000
_cell.angle_alpha   90.00
_cell.angle_beta   90.00
_cell.angle_gamma   90.00
#
_symmetry.space_group_name_H-M   'P 1'
#
loop_
_entity.id
_entity.type
_entity.pdbx_description
1 polymer ?
#
loop_
_entity_poly.entity_id
_entity_poly.type
_entity_poly.pdbx_seq_one_letter_code
_entity_poly.pdbx_strand_id
1 'polypeptide(L)'
;DNPDPLLLDGLLLVSNALDLNLDKVKYLTIVQDIADEILLEISDNRTAIENMEIFNYIFFRRIGFKHEDDTVTIKENALITKVLESKKGNIFTIPICYFILARQSGLPVYPVIAGKSFTPAYLNSDDKPIFYINIYKNGIIFSKELTEPENPSRVGVDKALVSIYADHLNYLFKSINDKESSDIMERVLECFGNLRYIN
;
A
#
# COMPACT_ATOMS: atom_id res chain seq x y z
N ASP A 1 11.43 9.00 -16.51
CA ASP A 1 10.62 7.83 -16.90
C ASP A 1 9.63 7.52 -15.79
N ASN A 2 8.34 7.68 -16.05
CA ASN A 2 7.28 7.41 -15.08
C ASN A 2 6.97 5.90 -15.14
N PRO A 3 7.39 5.09 -14.16
CA PRO A 3 7.25 3.64 -14.24
C PRO A 3 6.06 3.21 -13.38
N ASP A 4 4.85 3.23 -13.92
CA ASP A 4 3.83 2.29 -13.45
C ASP A 4 3.93 1.05 -14.36
N PRO A 5 4.11 -0.20 -13.85
CA PRO A 5 3.27 -0.82 -12.82
C PRO A 5 4.01 -1.76 -11.81
N LEU A 6 5.20 -1.40 -11.30
CA LEU A 6 5.96 -2.34 -10.44
C LEU A 6 5.21 -2.76 -9.15
N LEU A 7 4.46 -1.84 -8.53
CA LEU A 7 3.75 -2.16 -7.29
C LEU A 7 2.53 -3.06 -7.54
N LEU A 8 1.55 -2.61 -8.34
CA LEU A 8 0.31 -3.36 -8.54
C LEU A 8 0.57 -4.71 -9.20
N ASP A 9 1.45 -4.78 -10.21
CA ASP A 9 1.80 -6.05 -10.84
C ASP A 9 2.46 -7.00 -9.83
N GLY A 10 3.38 -6.49 -9.00
CA GLY A 10 4.01 -7.28 -7.94
C GLY A 10 2.98 -7.87 -6.97
N LEU A 11 1.99 -7.06 -6.54
CA LEU A 11 0.92 -7.50 -5.64
C LEU A 11 -0.03 -8.50 -6.30
N LEU A 12 -0.34 -8.32 -7.59
CA LEU A 12 -1.16 -9.25 -8.37
C LEU A 12 -0.40 -10.54 -8.67
N LEU A 13 0.93 -10.52 -8.81
CA LEU A 13 1.75 -11.73 -8.92
C LEU A 13 1.71 -12.55 -7.63
N VAL A 14 1.84 -11.91 -6.46
CA VAL A 14 1.68 -12.58 -5.16
C VAL A 14 0.27 -13.15 -5.04
N SER A 15 -0.76 -12.38 -5.41
CA SER A 15 -2.16 -12.84 -5.36
C SER A 15 -2.43 -14.01 -6.31
N ASN A 16 -1.85 -13.99 -7.51
CA ASN A 16 -1.99 -15.06 -8.50
C ASN A 16 -1.33 -16.36 -8.05
N ALA A 17 -0.36 -16.32 -7.12
CA ALA A 17 0.20 -17.54 -6.54
C ALA A 17 -0.83 -18.30 -5.68
N LEU A 18 -1.82 -17.59 -5.12
CA LEU A 18 -2.90 -18.14 -4.30
C LEU A 18 -4.14 -18.50 -5.12
N ASP A 19 -4.40 -17.79 -6.22
CA ASP A 19 -5.50 -18.05 -7.14
C ASP A 19 -5.01 -18.00 -8.58
N LEU A 20 -4.86 -19.18 -9.20
CA LEU A 20 -4.39 -19.30 -10.59
C LEU A 20 -5.42 -18.79 -11.62
N ASN A 21 -6.67 -18.60 -11.23
CA ASN A 21 -7.74 -18.08 -12.08
C ASN A 21 -7.95 -16.57 -11.91
N LEU A 22 -7.02 -15.89 -11.22
CA LEU A 22 -7.10 -14.46 -10.97
C LEU A 22 -7.21 -13.66 -12.28
N ASP A 23 -8.33 -12.97 -12.46
CA ASP A 23 -8.49 -11.99 -13.53
C ASP A 23 -7.73 -10.71 -13.19
N LYS A 24 -6.46 -10.63 -13.58
CA LYS A 24 -5.62 -9.45 -13.36
C LYS A 24 -6.18 -8.20 -14.04
N VAL A 25 -6.79 -8.35 -15.22
CA VAL A 25 -7.33 -7.22 -16.00
C VAL A 25 -8.42 -6.52 -15.20
N LYS A 26 -9.30 -7.28 -14.54
CA LYS A 26 -10.31 -6.72 -13.63
C LYS A 26 -9.70 -5.76 -12.60
N TYR A 27 -8.63 -6.16 -11.91
CA TYR A 27 -8.04 -5.35 -10.84
C TYR A 27 -7.24 -4.16 -11.36
N LEU A 28 -6.60 -4.32 -12.53
CA LEU A 28 -5.97 -3.20 -13.24
C LEU A 28 -7.02 -2.14 -13.61
N THR A 29 -8.17 -2.56 -14.16
CA THR A 29 -9.28 -1.64 -14.49
C THR A 29 -9.83 -0.95 -13.25
N ILE A 30 -10.09 -1.68 -12.15
CA ILE A 30 -10.58 -1.06 -10.90
C ILE A 30 -9.63 0.04 -10.42
N VAL A 31 -8.32 -0.19 -10.47
CA VAL A 31 -7.33 0.80 -10.03
C VAL A 31 -7.28 1.99 -10.99
N GLN A 32 -7.27 1.73 -12.30
CA GLN A 32 -7.25 2.78 -13.33
C GLN A 32 -8.46 3.70 -13.21
N ASP A 33 -9.67 3.14 -13.08
CA ASP A 33 -10.91 3.92 -12.98
C ASP A 33 -10.86 4.90 -11.78
N ILE A 34 -10.33 4.44 -10.64
CA ILE A 34 -10.20 5.29 -9.44
C ILE A 34 -9.08 6.32 -9.62
N ALA A 35 -7.97 5.94 -10.24
CA ALA A 35 -6.87 6.86 -10.50
C ALA A 35 -7.31 7.98 -11.46
N ASP A 36 -8.10 7.66 -12.48
CA ASP A 36 -8.68 8.63 -13.41
C ASP A 36 -9.59 9.62 -12.68
N GLU A 37 -10.42 9.17 -11.73
CA GLU A 37 -11.21 10.06 -10.88
C GLU A 37 -10.34 11.03 -10.06
N ILE A 38 -9.19 10.59 -9.57
CA ILE A 38 -8.25 11.42 -8.81
C ILE A 38 -7.56 12.43 -9.73
N LEU A 39 -7.08 11.97 -10.89
CA LEU A 39 -6.38 12.78 -11.89
C LEU A 39 -7.22 13.95 -12.41
N LEU A 40 -8.54 13.79 -12.47
CA LEU A 40 -9.47 14.87 -12.84
C LEU A 40 -9.54 16.01 -11.81
N GLU A 41 -9.13 15.78 -10.57
CA GLU A 41 -9.34 16.69 -9.44
C GLU A 41 -8.04 17.35 -8.95
N ILE A 42 -6.90 16.66 -9.08
CA ILE A 42 -5.59 17.21 -8.77
C ILE A 42 -5.06 18.09 -9.91
N SER A 43 -4.16 19.03 -9.61
CA SER A 43 -3.63 19.96 -10.61
C SER A 43 -2.25 20.49 -10.23
N ASP A 44 -1.39 20.69 -11.24
CA ASP A 44 -0.06 21.31 -11.07
C ASP A 44 -0.12 22.76 -10.59
N ASN A 45 -1.29 23.42 -10.70
CA ASN A 45 -1.50 24.78 -10.21
C ASN A 45 -1.77 24.84 -8.70
N ARG A 46 -1.88 23.69 -8.02
CA ARG A 46 -2.11 23.59 -6.59
C ARG A 46 -0.82 23.27 -5.85
N THR A 47 -0.77 23.63 -4.58
CA THR A 47 0.31 23.18 -3.70
C THR A 47 0.26 21.67 -3.47
N ALA A 48 1.39 21.08 -3.07
CA ALA A 48 1.46 19.67 -2.71
C ALA A 48 0.46 19.30 -1.59
N ILE A 49 0.27 20.18 -0.61
CA ILE A 49 -0.68 19.97 0.49
C ILE A 49 -2.12 19.93 -0.03
N GLU A 50 -2.53 20.89 -0.85
CA GLU A 50 -3.89 20.94 -1.41
C GLU A 50 -4.18 19.72 -2.30
N ASN A 51 -3.23 19.32 -3.16
CA ASN A 51 -3.38 18.10 -3.96
C ASN A 51 -3.51 16.86 -3.08
N MET A 52 -2.75 16.79 -1.99
CA MET A 52 -2.86 15.68 -1.04
C MET A 52 -4.16 15.70 -0.24
N GLU A 53 -4.69 16.86 0.14
CA GLU A 53 -6.01 16.96 0.78
C GLU A 53 -7.14 16.49 -0.14
N ILE A 54 -7.07 16.83 -1.43
CA ILE A 54 -8.00 16.33 -2.46
C ILE A 54 -7.87 14.81 -2.60
N PHE A 55 -6.65 14.30 -2.77
CA PHE A 55 -6.37 12.86 -2.83
C PHE A 55 -6.95 12.12 -1.62
N ASN A 56 -6.68 12.63 -0.41
CA ASN A 56 -7.17 12.04 0.84
C ASN A 56 -8.70 12.05 0.91
N TYR A 57 -9.33 13.15 0.53
CA TYR A 57 -10.78 13.23 0.48
C TYR A 57 -11.36 12.18 -0.48
N ILE A 58 -10.80 12.06 -1.68
CA ILE A 58 -11.27 11.08 -2.66
C ILE A 58 -11.07 9.66 -2.12
N PHE A 59 -9.85 9.32 -1.67
CA PHE A 59 -9.50 7.99 -1.16
C PHE A 59 -10.40 7.56 0.02
N PHE A 60 -10.52 8.38 1.06
CA PHE A 60 -11.20 8.00 2.30
C PHE A 60 -12.71 8.30 2.30
N ARG A 61 -13.16 9.34 1.59
CA ARG A 61 -14.57 9.80 1.65
C ARG A 61 -15.37 9.47 0.41
N ARG A 62 -14.83 9.74 -0.78
CA ARG A 62 -15.56 9.50 -2.04
C ARG A 62 -15.56 8.01 -2.41
N ILE A 63 -14.37 7.40 -2.47
CA ILE A 63 -14.18 5.97 -2.77
C ILE A 63 -14.46 5.11 -1.54
N GLY A 64 -14.11 5.60 -0.35
CA GLY A 64 -14.50 4.99 0.91
C GLY A 64 -13.56 3.89 1.40
N PHE A 65 -12.27 3.94 1.03
CA PHE A 65 -11.28 3.04 1.63
C PHE A 65 -11.20 3.26 3.14
N LYS A 66 -11.27 2.16 3.91
CA LYS A 66 -11.24 2.22 5.37
C LYS A 66 -10.59 1.01 6.01
N HIS A 67 -9.94 1.26 7.13
CA HIS A 67 -9.40 0.25 8.03
C HIS A 67 -10.55 -0.37 8.84
N GLU A 68 -10.69 -1.70 8.80
CA GLU A 68 -11.77 -2.45 9.46
C GLU A 68 -11.27 -3.68 10.24
N ASP A 69 -10.00 -4.07 10.06
CA ASP A 69 -9.41 -5.26 10.70
C ASP A 69 -8.14 -4.90 11.49
N ASP A 70 -8.32 -4.76 12.81
CA ASP A 70 -7.24 -4.54 13.77
C ASP A 70 -6.48 -5.83 14.12
N THR A 71 -7.09 -7.01 13.96
CA THR A 71 -6.44 -8.30 14.31
C THR A 71 -5.54 -8.78 13.19
N VAL A 72 -5.75 -8.28 11.99
CA VAL A 72 -5.01 -8.62 10.77
C VAL A 72 -5.16 -10.11 10.40
N THR A 73 -6.27 -10.72 10.85
CA THR A 73 -6.56 -12.15 10.69
C THR A 73 -7.78 -12.41 9.78
N ILE A 74 -8.43 -11.36 9.27
CA ILE A 74 -9.57 -11.50 8.35
C ILE A 74 -9.03 -11.64 6.92
N LYS A 75 -9.22 -12.82 6.31
CA LYS A 75 -8.67 -13.16 4.99
C LYS A 75 -9.08 -12.17 3.90
N GLU A 76 -10.34 -11.74 3.89
CA GLU A 76 -10.87 -10.79 2.93
C GLU A 76 -10.24 -9.39 3.05
N ASN A 77 -9.84 -9.00 4.27
CA ASN A 77 -9.21 -7.70 4.51
C ASN A 77 -7.69 -7.72 4.29
N ALA A 78 -7.11 -8.91 4.10
CA ALA A 78 -5.69 -9.14 3.82
C ALA A 78 -5.38 -9.35 2.34
N LEU A 79 -6.34 -9.83 1.54
CA LEU A 79 -6.15 -10.04 0.11
C LEU A 79 -6.37 -8.72 -0.65
N ILE A 80 -5.33 -8.19 -1.32
CA ILE A 80 -5.40 -6.88 -2.00
C ILE A 80 -6.53 -6.83 -3.03
N THR A 81 -6.78 -7.94 -3.71
CA THR A 81 -7.86 -8.10 -4.68
C THR A 81 -9.23 -7.92 -4.02
N LYS A 82 -9.43 -8.47 -2.83
CA LYS A 82 -10.66 -8.32 -2.04
C LYS A 82 -10.79 -6.94 -1.44
N VAL A 83 -9.69 -6.33 -1.00
CA VAL A 83 -9.67 -4.95 -0.48
C VAL A 83 -9.98 -3.94 -1.58
N LEU A 84 -9.49 -4.14 -2.80
CA LEU A 84 -9.83 -3.29 -3.96
C LEU A 84 -11.33 -3.37 -4.31
N GLU A 85 -11.97 -4.52 -4.12
CA GLU A 85 -13.42 -4.69 -4.34
C GLU A 85 -14.25 -4.08 -3.20
N SER A 86 -13.89 -4.41 -1.96
CA SER A 86 -14.68 -4.08 -0.77
C SER A 86 -14.42 -2.68 -0.21
N LYS A 87 -13.24 -2.11 -0.53
CA LYS A 87 -12.67 -0.90 0.07
C LYS A 87 -12.38 -1.04 1.57
N LYS A 88 -12.37 -2.27 2.09
CA LYS A 88 -12.16 -2.59 3.50
C LYS A 88 -10.91 -3.44 3.65
N GLY A 89 -10.02 -3.02 4.54
CA GLY A 89 -8.73 -3.69 4.70
C GLY A 89 -8.18 -3.55 6.12
N ASN A 90 -6.94 -3.95 6.27
CA ASN A 90 -6.20 -3.91 7.52
C ASN A 90 -5.06 -2.89 7.46
N ILE A 91 -4.21 -2.93 8.50
CA ILE A 91 -3.09 -2.03 8.72
C ILE A 91 -2.02 -2.10 7.61
N PHE A 92 -2.00 -3.17 6.81
CA PHE A 92 -1.07 -3.34 5.69
C PHE A 92 -1.75 -2.99 4.35
N THR A 93 -2.96 -3.52 4.11
CA THR A 93 -3.59 -3.43 2.79
C THR A 93 -4.16 -2.06 2.47
N ILE A 94 -4.68 -1.31 3.46
CA ILE A 94 -5.16 0.05 3.23
C ILE A 94 -4.02 1.00 2.84
N PRO A 95 -2.87 1.02 3.56
CA PRO A 95 -1.70 1.73 3.08
C PRO A 95 -1.22 1.30 1.70
N ILE A 96 -1.21 0.00 1.39
CA ILE A 96 -0.81 -0.47 0.06
C ILE A 96 -1.76 0.07 -1.03
N CYS A 97 -3.07 0.06 -0.83
CA CYS A 97 -4.04 0.69 -1.74
C CYS A 97 -3.76 2.19 -1.91
N TYR A 98 -3.43 2.89 -0.83
CA TYR A 98 -3.07 4.31 -0.85
C TYR A 98 -1.84 4.54 -1.74
N PHE A 99 -0.81 3.70 -1.59
CA PHE A 99 0.42 3.74 -2.37
C PHE A 99 0.22 3.43 -3.85
N ILE A 100 -0.65 2.46 -4.19
CA ILE A 100 -1.03 2.16 -5.57
C ILE A 100 -1.64 3.39 -6.22
N LEU A 101 -2.67 3.98 -5.59
CA LEU A 101 -3.39 5.11 -6.18
C LEU A 101 -2.55 6.38 -6.25
N ALA A 102 -1.67 6.62 -5.27
CA ALA A 102 -0.76 7.76 -5.31
C ALA A 102 0.22 7.66 -6.51
N ARG A 103 0.77 6.46 -6.78
CA ARG A 103 1.64 6.22 -7.95
C ARG A 103 0.90 6.49 -9.26
N GLN A 104 -0.28 5.90 -9.40
CA GLN A 104 -1.12 6.01 -10.60
C GLN A 104 -1.58 7.46 -10.85
N SER A 105 -1.70 8.25 -9.78
CA SER A 105 -2.04 9.68 -9.86
C SER A 105 -0.81 10.59 -10.02
N GLY A 106 0.39 10.04 -10.16
CA GLY A 106 1.64 10.81 -10.31
C GLY A 106 2.09 11.56 -9.05
N LEU A 107 1.55 11.22 -7.87
CA LEU A 107 1.92 11.86 -6.61
C LEU A 107 3.15 11.17 -6.00
N PRO A 108 4.21 11.91 -5.61
CA PRO A 108 5.45 11.34 -5.07
C PRO A 108 5.29 10.92 -3.60
N VAL A 109 4.37 10.00 -3.34
CA VAL A 109 4.09 9.46 -2.01
C VAL A 109 4.70 8.08 -1.84
N TYR A 110 5.63 7.99 -0.89
CA TYR A 110 6.45 6.81 -0.66
C TYR A 110 6.35 6.32 0.78
N PRO A 111 6.53 5.00 1.02
CA PRO A 111 6.54 4.46 2.36
C PRO A 111 7.83 4.86 3.08
N VAL A 112 7.73 5.55 4.20
CA VAL A 112 8.82 5.70 5.16
C VAL A 112 8.70 4.57 6.18
N ILE A 113 9.61 3.61 6.10
CA ILE A 113 9.62 2.39 6.90
C ILE A 113 10.43 2.63 8.17
N ALA A 114 9.85 2.30 9.33
CA ALA A 114 10.49 2.36 10.62
C ALA A 114 9.96 1.24 11.53
N GLY A 115 10.89 0.42 12.04
CA GLY A 115 10.55 -0.77 12.84
C GLY A 115 9.60 -1.71 12.09
N LYS A 116 8.42 -1.94 12.67
CA LYS A 116 7.36 -2.82 12.13
C LYS A 116 6.30 -2.10 11.30
N SER A 117 6.48 -0.81 11.06
CA SER A 117 5.48 0.04 10.43
C SER A 117 6.04 0.79 9.24
N PHE A 118 5.15 1.29 8.40
CA PHE A 118 5.49 2.22 7.34
C PHE A 118 4.43 3.31 7.26
N THR A 119 4.88 4.54 7.11
CA THR A 119 4.04 5.73 7.06
C THR A 119 4.21 6.38 5.70
N PRO A 120 3.13 6.74 4.98
CA PRO A 120 3.29 7.49 3.73
C PRO A 120 3.89 8.87 3.99
N ALA A 121 4.83 9.25 3.15
CA ALA A 121 5.40 10.58 3.11
C ALA A 121 5.42 11.10 1.68
N TYR A 122 5.10 12.38 1.52
CA TYR A 122 5.32 13.08 0.27
C TYR A 122 6.78 13.50 0.21
N LEU A 123 7.48 13.16 -0.87
CA LEU A 123 8.90 13.47 -1.05
C LEU A 123 9.09 14.70 -1.96
N ASN A 124 10.16 15.45 -1.72
CA ASN A 124 10.64 16.45 -2.67
C ASN A 124 11.50 15.81 -3.77
N SER A 125 12.05 16.64 -4.66
CA SER A 125 12.94 16.23 -5.75
C SER A 125 14.27 15.60 -5.29
N ASP A 126 14.64 15.73 -4.02
CA ASP A 126 15.86 15.17 -3.43
C ASP A 126 15.54 13.90 -2.61
N ASP A 127 14.38 13.29 -2.83
CA ASP A 127 13.86 12.12 -2.10
C ASP A 127 13.72 12.31 -0.58
N LYS A 128 13.59 13.56 -0.12
CA LYS A 128 13.41 13.89 1.30
C LYS A 128 11.94 14.10 1.64
N PRO A 129 11.44 13.51 2.75
CA PRO A 129 10.08 13.78 3.24
C PRO A 129 9.87 15.27 3.52
N ILE A 130 8.82 15.85 2.92
CA ILE A 130 8.36 17.21 3.24
C ILE A 130 7.22 17.21 4.26
N PHE A 131 6.37 16.19 4.20
CA PHE A 131 5.32 15.92 5.16
C PHE A 131 4.90 14.45 5.07
N TYR A 132 4.18 14.01 6.08
CA TYR A 132 3.71 12.65 6.27
C TYR A 132 2.18 12.63 6.31
N ILE A 133 1.61 11.46 6.06
CA ILE A 133 0.17 11.25 5.99
C ILE A 133 -0.26 10.21 7.02
N ASN A 134 -1.20 10.56 7.89
CA ASN A 134 -1.77 9.64 8.86
C ASN A 134 -2.98 8.92 8.26
N ILE A 135 -2.75 7.74 7.70
CA ILE A 135 -3.81 6.91 7.08
C ILE A 135 -4.90 6.53 8.10
N TYR A 136 -4.54 6.27 9.35
CA TYR A 136 -5.50 5.89 10.40
C TYR A 136 -6.36 7.07 10.88
N LYS A 137 -6.02 8.29 10.47
CA LYS A 137 -6.79 9.49 10.72
C LYS A 137 -7.28 10.11 9.41
N ASN A 138 -7.71 9.28 8.45
CA ASN A 138 -8.27 9.71 7.16
C ASN A 138 -7.36 10.67 6.38
N GLY A 139 -6.04 10.46 6.46
CA GLY A 139 -5.08 11.20 5.66
C GLY A 139 -4.64 12.54 6.25
N ILE A 140 -4.84 12.80 7.55
CA ILE A 140 -4.31 14.04 8.17
C ILE A 140 -2.82 14.19 7.86
N ILE A 141 -2.44 15.36 7.32
CA ILE A 141 -1.07 15.72 6.97
C ILE A 141 -0.36 16.26 8.21
N PHE A 142 0.90 15.87 8.41
CA PHE A 142 1.73 16.37 9.51
C PHE A 142 3.20 16.47 9.11
N SER A 143 3.94 17.42 9.69
CA SER A 143 5.31 17.75 9.25
C SER A 143 6.42 17.01 10.00
N LYS A 144 6.13 16.41 11.15
CA LYS A 144 7.15 15.77 12.00
C LYS A 144 7.13 14.26 11.81
N GLU A 145 8.29 13.68 11.54
CA GLU A 145 8.46 12.24 11.53
C GLU A 145 8.06 11.59 12.87
N LEU A 146 7.32 10.48 12.81
CA LEU A 146 6.83 9.76 14.00
C LEU A 146 7.82 8.72 14.54
N THR A 147 9.08 8.73 14.10
CA THR A 147 10.03 7.66 14.40
C THR A 147 10.79 7.88 15.70
N GLU A 148 11.07 6.78 16.38
CA GLU A 148 11.91 6.73 17.57
C GLU A 148 13.40 6.70 17.19
N PRO A 149 14.29 7.32 17.98
CA PRO A 149 15.72 7.41 17.65
C PRO A 149 16.41 6.05 17.47
N GLU A 150 15.94 5.01 18.15
CA GLU A 150 16.46 3.64 18.05
C GLU A 150 16.17 2.93 16.72
N ASN A 151 15.26 3.44 15.88
CA ASN A 151 14.88 2.83 14.61
C ASN A 151 14.93 3.87 13.49
N PRO A 152 16.10 4.10 12.85
CA PRO A 152 16.22 5.06 11.77
C PRO A 152 15.30 4.66 10.62
N SER A 153 14.58 5.65 10.10
CA SER A 153 13.64 5.46 9.02
C SER A 153 14.35 5.29 7.68
N ARG A 154 13.67 4.65 6.73
CA ARG A 154 14.15 4.54 5.34
C ARG A 154 12.98 4.70 4.37
N VAL A 155 13.22 5.39 3.26
CA VAL A 155 12.29 5.40 2.14
C VAL A 155 12.30 4.02 1.49
N GLY A 156 11.12 3.39 1.43
CA GLY A 156 10.91 2.09 0.83
C GLY A 156 10.61 2.19 -0.67
N VAL A 157 10.97 1.13 -1.39
CA VAL A 157 10.69 0.94 -2.82
C VAL A 157 9.51 -0.01 -3.01
N ASP A 158 8.98 -0.14 -4.23
CA ASP A 158 7.86 -1.05 -4.52
C ASP A 158 8.13 -2.50 -4.10
N LYS A 159 9.35 -2.99 -4.34
CA LYS A 159 9.79 -4.31 -3.86
C LYS A 159 9.59 -4.49 -2.34
N ALA A 160 9.77 -3.42 -1.56
CA ALA A 160 9.55 -3.45 -0.12
C ALA A 160 8.09 -3.66 0.23
N LEU A 161 7.18 -2.92 -0.42
CA LEU A 161 5.73 -3.05 -0.21
C LEU A 161 5.23 -4.43 -0.63
N VAL A 162 5.71 -4.98 -1.75
CA VAL A 162 5.33 -6.33 -2.20
C VAL A 162 5.85 -7.40 -1.24
N SER A 163 7.07 -7.25 -0.72
CA SER A 163 7.60 -8.16 0.31
C SER A 163 6.79 -8.09 1.60
N ILE A 164 6.48 -6.88 2.08
CA ILE A 164 5.64 -6.65 3.27
C ILE A 164 4.27 -7.32 3.09
N TYR A 165 3.69 -7.20 1.90
CA TYR A 165 2.43 -7.84 1.56
C TYR A 165 2.50 -9.37 1.66
N ALA A 166 3.53 -9.98 1.08
CA ALA A 166 3.75 -11.42 1.15
C ALA A 166 4.02 -11.91 2.59
N ASP A 167 4.81 -11.17 3.37
CA ASP A 167 5.07 -11.47 4.79
C ASP A 167 3.77 -11.41 5.61
N HIS A 168 2.94 -10.39 5.38
CA HIS A 168 1.63 -10.25 6.01
C HIS A 168 0.70 -11.43 5.69
N LEU A 169 0.60 -11.82 4.41
CA LEU A 169 -0.21 -12.97 4.01
C LEU A 169 0.30 -14.27 4.63
N ASN A 170 1.62 -14.48 4.69
CA ASN A 170 2.21 -15.64 5.34
C ASN A 170 1.84 -15.69 6.84
N TYR A 171 1.96 -14.56 7.54
CA TYR A 171 1.55 -14.44 8.93
C TYR A 171 0.07 -14.78 9.12
N LEU A 172 -0.81 -14.21 8.28
CA LEU A 172 -2.24 -14.52 8.29
C LEU A 172 -2.47 -16.02 8.14
N PHE A 173 -1.95 -16.65 7.09
CA PHE A 173 -2.23 -18.05 6.78
C PHE A 173 -1.74 -18.99 7.88
N LYS A 174 -0.58 -18.69 8.48
CA LYS A 174 -0.11 -19.40 9.68
C LYS A 174 -1.06 -19.22 10.86
N SER A 175 -1.54 -18.01 11.11
CA SER A 175 -2.44 -17.72 12.25
C SER A 175 -3.80 -18.44 12.14
N ILE A 176 -4.30 -18.66 10.92
CA ILE A 176 -5.58 -19.35 10.66
C ILE A 176 -5.40 -20.84 10.32
N ASN A 177 -4.18 -21.38 10.42
CA ASN A 177 -3.83 -22.75 10.08
C ASN A 177 -4.13 -23.17 8.62
N ASP A 178 -4.09 -22.22 7.68
CA ASP A 178 -4.20 -22.47 6.23
C ASP A 178 -2.82 -22.86 5.67
N LYS A 179 -2.44 -24.12 5.90
CA LYS A 179 -1.09 -24.62 5.58
C LYS A 179 -0.75 -24.52 4.10
N GLU A 180 -1.70 -24.82 3.22
CA GLU A 180 -1.48 -24.75 1.77
C GLU A 180 -1.10 -23.32 1.36
N SER A 181 -1.88 -22.34 1.80
CA SER A 181 -1.60 -20.93 1.47
C SER A 181 -0.31 -20.42 2.13
N SER A 182 0.00 -20.87 3.36
CA SER A 182 1.27 -20.51 4.01
C SER A 182 2.49 -21.08 3.27
N ASP A 183 2.43 -22.35 2.84
CA ASP A 183 3.53 -22.98 2.10
C ASP A 183 3.77 -22.27 0.75
N ILE A 184 2.70 -21.81 0.09
CA ILE A 184 2.80 -20.97 -1.11
C ILE A 184 3.48 -19.64 -0.79
N MET A 185 3.06 -18.95 0.28
CA MET A 185 3.66 -17.67 0.67
C MET A 185 5.13 -17.79 1.09
N GLU A 186 5.53 -18.89 1.74
CA GLU A 186 6.94 -19.16 2.04
C GLU A 186 7.78 -19.25 0.76
N ARG A 187 7.30 -19.96 -0.26
CA ARG A 187 7.97 -20.03 -1.57
C ARG A 187 8.02 -18.68 -2.29
N VAL A 188 6.96 -17.88 -2.18
CA VAL A 188 6.97 -16.50 -2.71
C VAL A 188 8.02 -15.65 -1.99
N LEU A 189 8.15 -15.78 -0.68
CA LEU A 189 9.11 -15.04 0.13
C LEU A 189 10.57 -15.43 -0.16
N GLU A 190 10.83 -16.67 -0.57
CA GLU A 190 12.16 -17.10 -1.04
C GLU A 190 12.65 -16.27 -2.24
N CYS A 191 11.75 -15.83 -3.13
CA CYS A 191 12.08 -14.97 -4.28
C CYS A 191 12.61 -13.58 -3.87
N PHE A 192 12.34 -13.13 -2.63
CA PHE A 192 12.85 -11.88 -2.09
C PHE A 192 14.21 -12.03 -1.39
N GLY A 193 14.70 -13.27 -1.25
CA GLY A 193 15.91 -13.60 -0.51
C GLY A 193 15.76 -13.35 0.99
N ASN A 194 16.87 -13.03 1.66
CA ASN A 194 16.91 -12.83 3.11
C ASN A 194 16.50 -11.42 3.55
N LEU A 195 16.19 -10.53 2.61
CA LEU A 195 15.84 -9.15 2.95
C LEU A 195 14.42 -9.12 3.52
N ARG A 196 14.28 -8.59 4.73
CA ARG A 196 12.99 -8.28 5.36
C ARG A 196 12.91 -6.79 5.65
N TYR A 197 11.79 -6.20 5.26
CA TYR A 197 11.62 -4.76 5.28
C TYR A 197 11.03 -4.26 6.60
N ILE A 198 10.21 -5.09 7.22
CA ILE A 198 9.69 -4.94 8.57
C ILE A 198 10.10 -6.20 9.36
N ASN A 199 10.59 -6.02 10.58
CA ASN A 199 11.07 -7.09 11.48
C ASN A 199 10.14 -7.20 12.68
#